data_AF-A0A6B2GGA4-F1
#
_entry.id   AF-A0A6B2GGA4-F1
#
_cell.length_a   1.000
_cell.length_b   1.000
_cell.length_c   1.000
_cell.angle_alpha   90.00
_cell.angle_beta   90.00
_cell.angle_gamma   90.00
#
_symmetry.space_group_name_H-M   'P 1'
#
loop_
_entity.id
_entity.type
_entity.pdbx_description
1 polymer ?
#
loop_
_entity_poly.entity_id
_entity_poly.type
_entity_poly.pdbx_seq_one_letter_code
_entity_poly.pdbx_strand_id
1 'polypeptide(L)'
;MKKYLAKILLIIESVLLFGACSAIKRVPNEAQLLTNSSIITNNKLVTDDNINSFIIQRPNQKLLGLPLALYFYNNGNPEVEKTYSNWLLTKEGKKPVSKFRRNINNWFLKNGSAPIILEASKTKKTVNSLTQFYFNLGYFDVKVTAKTTATGKKRAAVKYLVKTNQAFTIATYKTDISSPYLDSIYKKNERKSMVKSGDVYNSNNFEKEEDRLIALFRNSGLIQFTKNIIKFDVDTSNATHSASVLLKIPNRIITDAQGNNKFIEFLPQKIKSVNVITDYNFDFKDETLKDSAQFNNINFYAFSKIKYNPKFLSEAISIAPGIYYNDIENDNTRTYLNNLKNFNVAINYTENPDNTLTADILLNPLKKYSFGVDAEITHSNVKPAGITSKLSFTNHNIFKGAENLTLSFEGSFINSAKDASTNSSFFDAYEYGANISLTFPR
;
A
#
# COMPACT_ATOMS: atom_id res chain seq x y z
N MET A 1 41.97 -34.92 16.51
CA MET A 1 41.51 -33.58 16.05
C MET A 1 42.13 -33.13 14.73
N LYS A 2 43.46 -33.07 14.56
CA LYS A 2 44.12 -32.60 13.30
C LYS A 2 43.66 -33.31 12.01
N LYS A 3 43.45 -34.64 12.02
CA LYS A 3 42.99 -35.41 10.85
C LYS A 3 41.55 -35.09 10.41
N TYR A 4 40.67 -34.74 11.35
CA TYR A 4 39.28 -34.35 11.04
C TYR A 4 39.21 -32.92 10.50
N LEU A 5 40.01 -32.02 11.07
CA LEU A 5 40.20 -30.65 10.57
C LEU A 5 40.73 -30.64 9.13
N ALA A 6 41.72 -31.48 8.81
CA ALA A 6 42.24 -31.62 7.45
C ALA A 6 41.21 -32.17 6.46
N LYS A 7 40.38 -33.14 6.86
CA LYS A 7 39.29 -33.66 6.01
C LYS A 7 38.19 -32.61 5.77
N ILE A 8 37.84 -31.83 6.79
CA ILE A 8 36.87 -30.74 6.67
C ILE A 8 37.41 -29.65 5.73
N LEU A 9 38.67 -29.25 5.91
CA LEU A 9 39.35 -28.30 5.02
C LEU A 9 39.38 -28.79 3.57
N LEU A 10 39.69 -30.07 3.34
CA LEU A 10 39.76 -30.64 1.99
C LEU A 10 38.37 -30.73 1.33
N ILE A 11 37.31 -31.01 2.10
CA ILE A 11 35.93 -30.95 1.61
C ILE A 11 35.55 -29.51 1.26
N ILE A 12 35.84 -28.54 2.14
CA ILE A 12 35.59 -27.11 1.89
C ILE A 12 36.33 -26.64 0.64
N GLU A 13 37.61 -27.00 0.51
CA GLU A 13 38.46 -26.65 -0.64
C GLU A 13 37.92 -27.27 -1.94
N SER A 14 37.45 -28.53 -1.91
CA SER A 14 36.80 -29.16 -3.06
C SER A 14 35.49 -28.45 -3.45
N VAL A 15 34.66 -28.07 -2.46
CA VAL A 15 33.39 -27.35 -2.70
C VAL A 15 33.66 -25.96 -3.28
N LEU A 16 34.72 -25.28 -2.84
CA LEU A 16 35.14 -23.99 -3.39
C LEU A 16 35.67 -24.11 -4.83
N LEU A 17 36.48 -25.13 -5.13
CA LEU A 17 37.06 -25.36 -6.46
C LEU A 17 36.00 -25.75 -7.51
N PHE A 18 35.02 -26.61 -7.15
CA PHE A 18 33.98 -27.04 -8.08
C PHE A 18 32.76 -26.08 -8.14
N GLY A 19 32.56 -25.23 -7.12
CA GLY A 19 31.46 -24.25 -7.08
C GLY A 19 31.59 -23.12 -8.11
N ALA A 20 32.81 -22.69 -8.45
CA ALA A 20 33.02 -21.54 -9.34
C ALA A 20 32.54 -21.78 -10.79
N CYS A 21 32.75 -22.98 -11.33
CA CYS A 21 32.28 -23.41 -12.66
C CYS A 21 30.78 -23.72 -12.70
N SER A 22 30.21 -24.15 -11.56
CA SER A 22 28.77 -24.45 -11.44
C SER A 22 27.90 -23.22 -11.70
N ALA A 23 28.26 -22.04 -11.20
CA ALA A 23 27.40 -20.85 -11.26
C ALA A 23 27.06 -20.35 -12.69
N ILE A 24 27.93 -20.58 -13.67
CA ILE A 24 27.71 -20.14 -15.07
C ILE A 24 27.21 -21.25 -15.99
N LYS A 25 26.95 -22.47 -15.47
CA LYS A 25 26.56 -23.65 -16.24
C LYS A 25 25.32 -23.41 -17.13
N ARG A 26 24.35 -22.65 -16.63
CA ARG A 26 23.08 -22.34 -17.33
C ARG A 26 23.04 -20.93 -17.92
N VAL A 27 24.19 -20.26 -18.04
CA VAL A 27 24.30 -18.93 -18.66
C VAL A 27 24.54 -19.11 -20.16
N PRO A 28 23.70 -18.55 -21.04
CA PRO A 28 23.90 -18.62 -22.50
C PRO A 28 25.28 -18.10 -22.95
N ASN A 29 25.75 -18.50 -24.14
CA ASN A 29 27.11 -18.19 -24.59
C ASN A 29 27.39 -16.69 -24.76
N GLU A 30 26.40 -15.95 -25.25
CA GLU A 30 26.48 -14.50 -25.48
C GLU A 30 25.97 -13.66 -24.30
N ALA A 31 25.54 -14.34 -23.23
CA ALA A 31 24.96 -13.71 -22.06
C ALA A 31 25.96 -13.62 -20.90
N GLN A 32 25.72 -12.66 -20.01
CA GLN A 32 26.53 -12.47 -18.81
C GLN A 32 25.66 -12.62 -17.57
N LEU A 33 26.13 -13.42 -16.60
CA LEU A 33 25.57 -13.48 -15.25
C LEU A 33 25.90 -12.17 -14.53
N LEU A 34 24.87 -11.54 -13.96
CA LEU A 34 25.03 -10.37 -13.11
C LEU A 34 25.59 -10.79 -11.75
N THR A 35 26.82 -10.39 -11.44
CA THR A 35 27.53 -10.78 -10.21
C THR A 35 27.49 -9.71 -9.11
N ASN A 36 27.30 -8.45 -9.51
CA ASN A 36 27.19 -7.31 -8.61
C ASN A 36 26.41 -6.16 -9.28
N SER A 37 25.71 -5.36 -8.47
CA SER A 37 25.10 -4.10 -8.87
C SER A 37 25.25 -3.09 -7.74
N SER A 38 25.73 -1.89 -8.05
CA SER A 38 26.01 -0.87 -7.03
C SER A 38 25.74 0.52 -7.59
N ILE A 39 25.30 1.44 -6.72
CA ILE A 39 25.12 2.85 -7.03
C ILE A 39 26.24 3.64 -6.35
N ILE A 40 26.87 4.53 -7.11
CA ILE A 40 27.90 5.45 -6.62
C ILE A 40 27.42 6.87 -6.91
N THR A 41 27.16 7.64 -5.87
CA THR A 41 26.71 9.03 -5.98
C THR A 41 27.82 9.97 -5.56
N ASN A 42 28.25 10.88 -6.44
CA ASN A 42 29.33 11.84 -6.19
C ASN A 42 30.59 11.16 -5.59
N ASN A 43 31.01 10.06 -6.21
CA ASN A 43 32.14 9.21 -5.81
C ASN A 43 32.01 8.46 -4.47
N LYS A 44 30.81 8.44 -3.85
CA LYS A 44 30.53 7.67 -2.63
C LYS A 44 29.60 6.50 -2.93
N LEU A 45 29.91 5.32 -2.39
CA LEU A 45 29.03 4.14 -2.49
C LEU A 45 27.73 4.39 -1.72
N VAL A 46 26.60 4.10 -2.34
CA VAL A 46 25.28 4.23 -1.70
C VAL A 46 24.94 2.94 -0.96
N THR A 47 24.73 3.05 0.36
CA THR A 47 24.29 1.94 1.23
C THR A 47 22.81 2.04 1.62
N ASP A 48 22.15 3.15 1.30
CA ASP A 48 20.73 3.34 1.59
C ASP A 48 19.87 2.38 0.76
N ASP A 49 19.10 1.53 1.44
CA ASP A 49 18.24 0.52 0.83
C ASP A 49 17.10 1.14 0.00
N ASN A 50 16.63 2.34 0.36
CA ASN A 50 15.61 3.05 -0.41
C ASN A 50 16.15 3.47 -1.77
N ILE A 51 17.40 3.91 -1.86
CA ILE A 51 18.04 4.27 -3.13
C ILE A 51 18.44 3.02 -3.91
N ASN A 52 18.96 2.00 -3.22
CA ASN A 52 19.24 0.70 -3.84
C ASN A 52 17.97 0.00 -4.35
N SER A 53 16.80 0.40 -3.87
CA SER A 53 15.51 -0.14 -4.32
C SER A 53 15.25 0.10 -5.82
N PHE A 54 15.80 1.19 -6.38
CA PHE A 54 15.67 1.54 -7.80
C PHE A 54 16.46 0.61 -8.73
N ILE A 55 17.35 -0.24 -8.22
CA ILE A 55 18.05 -1.25 -9.02
C ILE A 55 17.06 -2.37 -9.39
N ILE A 56 16.66 -2.40 -10.66
CA ILE A 56 15.65 -3.32 -11.17
C ILE A 56 16.16 -4.76 -11.25
N GLN A 57 17.39 -4.96 -11.74
CA GLN A 57 18.01 -6.29 -11.82
C GLN A 57 19.03 -6.45 -10.71
N ARG A 58 18.73 -7.32 -9.74
CA ARG A 58 19.61 -7.60 -8.61
C ARG A 58 20.32 -8.93 -8.83
N PRO A 59 21.62 -9.03 -8.52
CA PRO A 59 22.33 -10.30 -8.61
C PRO A 59 21.70 -11.34 -7.67
N ASN A 60 21.90 -12.62 -7.97
CA ASN A 60 21.51 -13.69 -7.06
C ASN A 60 22.08 -13.44 -5.65
N GLN A 61 21.22 -13.59 -4.63
CA GLN A 61 21.62 -13.38 -3.23
C GLN A 61 22.78 -14.29 -2.84
N LYS A 62 23.68 -13.76 -2.02
CA LYS A 62 24.86 -14.48 -1.52
C LYS A 62 24.68 -14.76 -0.03
N LEU A 63 24.92 -16.00 0.38
CA LEU A 63 25.07 -16.39 1.78
C LEU A 63 26.57 -16.60 2.04
N LEU A 64 27.14 -15.88 3.01
CA LEU A 64 28.58 -15.92 3.32
C LEU A 64 29.47 -15.72 2.07
N GLY A 65 29.05 -14.83 1.16
CA GLY A 65 29.77 -14.54 -0.09
C GLY A 65 29.50 -15.51 -1.25
N LEU A 66 28.76 -16.60 -1.03
CA LEU A 66 28.49 -17.64 -2.03
C LEU A 66 27.03 -17.60 -2.54
N PRO A 67 26.77 -17.66 -3.86
CA PRO A 67 25.42 -17.68 -4.41
C PRO A 67 24.81 -19.10 -4.35
N LEU A 68 24.57 -19.61 -3.13
CA LEU A 68 24.15 -21.00 -2.91
C LEU A 68 22.88 -21.40 -3.67
N ALA A 69 21.87 -20.52 -3.69
CA ALA A 69 20.63 -20.77 -4.44
C ALA A 69 20.90 -20.91 -5.95
N LEU A 70 21.86 -20.17 -6.51
CA LEU A 70 22.26 -20.34 -7.91
C LEU A 70 22.92 -21.70 -8.15
N TYR A 71 23.74 -22.17 -7.20
CA TYR A 71 24.34 -23.50 -7.28
C TYR A 71 23.28 -24.61 -7.23
N PHE A 72 22.28 -24.50 -6.36
CA PHE A 72 21.18 -25.47 -6.32
C PHE A 72 20.43 -25.51 -7.66
N TYR A 73 20.10 -24.35 -8.22
CA TYR A 73 19.42 -24.28 -9.52
C TYR A 73 20.23 -24.93 -10.66
N ASN A 74 21.54 -24.70 -10.72
CA ASN A 74 22.39 -25.26 -11.76
C ASN A 74 22.64 -26.78 -11.64
N ASN A 75 22.43 -27.34 -10.44
CA ASN A 75 22.40 -28.79 -10.22
C ASN A 75 21.04 -29.42 -10.55
N GLY A 76 19.95 -28.65 -10.45
CA GLY A 76 18.64 -29.05 -10.98
C GLY A 76 18.59 -29.04 -12.51
N ASN A 77 17.66 -29.79 -13.09
CA ASN A 77 17.33 -29.82 -14.51
C ASN A 77 15.85 -29.45 -14.75
N PRO A 78 15.57 -28.23 -15.25
CA PRO A 78 14.20 -27.78 -15.54
C PRO A 78 13.44 -28.67 -16.54
N GLU A 79 14.14 -29.33 -17.46
CA GLU A 79 13.52 -30.19 -18.48
C GLU A 79 12.96 -31.50 -17.91
N VAL A 80 13.37 -31.90 -16.70
CA VAL A 80 12.92 -33.16 -16.08
C VAL A 80 11.41 -33.14 -15.81
N GLU A 81 10.85 -32.01 -15.36
CA GLU A 81 9.42 -31.94 -15.08
C GLU A 81 8.60 -31.91 -16.37
N LYS A 82 9.09 -31.20 -17.40
CA LYS A 82 8.46 -31.15 -18.73
C LYS A 82 8.43 -32.54 -19.39
N THR A 83 9.56 -33.24 -19.44
CA THR A 83 9.66 -34.59 -20.00
C THR A 83 8.84 -35.62 -19.20
N TYR A 84 8.83 -35.52 -17.86
CA TYR A 84 8.03 -36.40 -17.02
C TYR A 84 6.53 -36.16 -17.19
N SER A 85 6.09 -34.90 -17.29
CA SER A 85 4.69 -34.54 -17.51
C SER A 85 4.20 -35.00 -18.89
N ASN A 86 5.00 -34.78 -19.94
CA ASN A 86 4.70 -35.31 -21.27
C ASN A 86 4.59 -36.84 -21.26
N TRP A 87 5.52 -37.55 -20.61
CA TRP A 87 5.42 -39.01 -20.46
C TRP A 87 4.17 -39.44 -19.67
N LEU A 88 3.74 -38.68 -18.66
CA LEU A 88 2.50 -38.99 -17.95
C LEU A 88 1.26 -38.90 -18.85
N LEU A 89 1.25 -37.95 -19.78
CA LEU A 89 0.17 -37.70 -20.74
C LEU A 89 0.16 -38.72 -21.88
N THR A 90 1.30 -38.95 -22.53
CA THR A 90 1.37 -39.82 -23.71
C THR A 90 1.54 -41.30 -23.36
N LYS A 91 2.17 -41.61 -22.21
CA LYS A 91 2.65 -42.95 -21.84
C LYS A 91 3.59 -43.59 -22.87
N GLU A 92 4.09 -42.81 -23.82
CA GLU A 92 4.98 -43.29 -24.87
C GLU A 92 6.43 -43.38 -24.36
N GLY A 93 7.10 -44.50 -24.67
CA GLY A 93 8.50 -44.72 -24.34
C GLY A 93 8.79 -45.06 -22.88
N LYS A 94 10.09 -45.14 -22.55
CA LYS A 94 10.56 -45.49 -21.21
C LYS A 94 10.39 -44.30 -20.26
N LYS A 95 9.97 -44.59 -19.02
CA LYS A 95 9.85 -43.60 -17.95
C LYS A 95 11.17 -42.80 -17.82
N PRO A 96 11.14 -41.45 -17.98
CA PRO A 96 12.35 -40.66 -18.16
C PRO A 96 13.23 -40.62 -16.90
N VAL A 97 12.62 -40.60 -15.70
CA VAL A 97 13.32 -40.58 -14.41
C VAL A 97 12.53 -41.29 -13.30
N SER A 98 13.23 -41.79 -12.28
CA SER A 98 12.59 -42.35 -11.08
C SER A 98 11.96 -41.25 -10.19
N LYS A 99 10.96 -41.61 -9.38
CA LYS A 99 10.28 -40.67 -8.45
C LYS A 99 11.27 -40.03 -7.49
N PHE A 100 12.22 -40.80 -6.96
CA PHE A 100 13.28 -40.32 -6.09
C PHE A 100 14.18 -39.27 -6.77
N ARG A 101 14.69 -39.57 -7.98
CA ARG A 101 15.52 -38.63 -8.74
C ARG A 101 14.76 -37.36 -9.12
N ARG A 102 13.47 -37.47 -9.46
CA ARG A 102 12.59 -36.32 -9.70
C ARG A 102 12.42 -35.46 -8.45
N ASN A 103 12.18 -36.08 -7.28
CA ASN A 103 12.03 -35.35 -6.03
C ASN A 103 13.30 -34.56 -5.67
N ILE A 104 14.48 -35.18 -5.84
CA ILE A 104 15.77 -34.49 -5.65
C ILE A 104 15.92 -33.33 -6.65
N ASN A 105 15.61 -33.55 -7.93
CA ASN A 105 15.63 -32.51 -8.96
C ASN A 105 14.74 -31.32 -8.59
N ASN A 106 13.51 -31.60 -8.16
CA ASN A 106 12.54 -30.58 -7.81
C ASN A 106 12.93 -29.87 -6.52
N TRP A 107 13.59 -30.55 -5.57
CA TRP A 107 14.17 -29.92 -4.39
C TRP A 107 15.27 -28.91 -4.78
N PHE A 108 16.16 -29.26 -5.72
CA PHE A 108 17.19 -28.35 -6.22
C PHE A 108 16.62 -27.13 -6.94
N LEU A 109 15.59 -27.30 -7.77
CA LEU A 109 14.94 -26.20 -8.47
C LEU A 109 14.11 -25.31 -7.53
N LYS A 110 13.41 -25.91 -6.56
CA LYS A 110 12.58 -25.20 -5.58
C LYS A 110 13.41 -24.34 -4.63
N ASN A 111 14.56 -24.85 -4.18
CA ASN A 111 15.48 -24.11 -3.30
C ASN A 111 16.53 -23.32 -4.09
N GLY A 112 16.47 -23.36 -5.41
CA GLY A 112 17.41 -22.69 -6.30
C GLY A 112 16.85 -21.42 -6.92
N SER A 113 17.74 -20.53 -7.34
CA SER A 113 17.40 -19.34 -8.11
C SER A 113 18.07 -19.38 -9.48
N ALA A 114 17.31 -19.17 -10.54
CA ALA A 114 17.84 -19.08 -11.90
C ALA A 114 18.94 -17.99 -12.02
N PRO A 115 19.91 -18.14 -12.94
CA PRO A 115 20.92 -17.12 -13.17
C PRO A 115 20.27 -15.80 -13.58
N ILE A 116 20.59 -14.72 -12.88
CA ILE A 116 20.17 -13.39 -13.29
C ILE A 116 21.06 -12.93 -14.43
N ILE A 117 20.49 -12.94 -15.63
CA ILE A 117 21.17 -12.50 -16.84
C ILE A 117 21.14 -10.98 -16.92
N LEU A 118 22.29 -10.39 -17.23
CA LEU A 118 22.43 -8.95 -17.45
C LEU A 118 21.61 -8.53 -18.68
N GLU A 119 20.62 -7.68 -18.48
CA GLU A 119 19.80 -7.12 -19.55
C GLU A 119 20.05 -5.61 -19.69
N ALA A 120 20.43 -5.17 -20.89
CA ALA A 120 20.68 -3.76 -21.17
C ALA A 120 19.43 -2.88 -20.97
N SER A 121 18.24 -3.42 -21.29
CA SER A 121 16.96 -2.72 -21.10
C SER A 121 16.67 -2.41 -19.63
N LYS A 122 16.93 -3.36 -18.71
CA LYS A 122 16.77 -3.18 -17.26
C LYS A 122 17.83 -2.24 -16.68
N THR A 123 19.06 -2.29 -17.19
CA THR A 123 20.09 -1.29 -16.86
C THR A 123 19.63 0.12 -17.23
N LYS A 124 19.10 0.31 -18.45
CA LYS A 124 18.59 1.61 -18.93
C LYS A 124 17.41 2.09 -18.07
N LYS A 125 16.47 1.21 -17.72
CA LYS A 125 15.36 1.56 -16.82
C LYS A 125 15.86 1.97 -15.43
N THR A 126 16.88 1.31 -14.90
CA THR A 126 17.50 1.70 -13.61
C THR A 126 18.14 3.08 -13.70
N VAL A 127 18.89 3.36 -14.77
CA VAL A 127 19.45 4.71 -15.05
C VAL A 127 18.35 5.76 -15.05
N ASN A 128 17.27 5.55 -15.81
CA ASN A 128 16.15 6.49 -15.87
C ASN A 128 15.47 6.69 -14.51
N SER A 129 15.29 5.62 -13.74
CA SER A 129 14.65 5.68 -12.42
C SER A 129 15.50 6.49 -11.43
N LEU A 130 16.81 6.28 -11.44
CA LEU A 130 17.74 7.07 -10.63
C LEU A 130 17.78 8.54 -11.09
N THR A 131 17.82 8.79 -12.40
CA THR A 131 17.73 10.16 -12.95
C THR A 131 16.48 10.86 -12.43
N GLN A 132 15.31 10.21 -12.55
CA GLN A 132 14.05 10.79 -12.08
C GLN A 132 14.02 11.00 -10.56
N PHE A 133 14.55 10.06 -9.79
CA PHE A 133 14.64 10.18 -8.33
C PHE A 133 15.42 11.43 -7.91
N TYR A 134 16.64 11.61 -8.43
CA TYR A 134 17.44 12.80 -8.11
C TYR A 134 16.86 14.08 -8.72
N PHE A 135 16.26 14.00 -9.92
CA PHE A 135 15.54 15.13 -10.51
C PHE A 135 14.41 15.62 -9.59
N ASN A 136 13.62 14.70 -9.02
CA ASN A 136 12.57 15.02 -8.05
C ASN A 136 13.11 15.59 -6.73
N LEU A 137 14.39 15.39 -6.42
CA LEU A 137 15.09 15.99 -5.28
C LEU A 137 15.77 17.33 -5.63
N GLY A 138 15.45 17.92 -6.78
CA GLY A 138 15.95 19.24 -7.19
C GLY A 138 17.29 19.22 -7.92
N TYR A 139 17.85 18.06 -8.24
CA TYR A 139 19.07 17.94 -9.03
C TYR A 139 18.74 17.89 -10.53
N PHE A 140 18.27 18.99 -11.11
CA PHE A 140 17.80 19.01 -12.50
C PHE A 140 18.90 18.70 -13.53
N ASP A 141 20.16 19.02 -13.20
CA ASP A 141 21.31 18.70 -14.04
C ASP A 141 21.94 17.33 -13.74
N VAL A 142 21.24 16.44 -13.02
CA VAL A 142 21.78 15.12 -12.66
C VAL A 142 22.18 14.31 -13.89
N LYS A 143 23.36 13.70 -13.83
CA LYS A 143 23.86 12.77 -14.86
C LYS A 143 24.03 11.39 -14.26
N VAL A 144 23.25 10.43 -14.75
CA VAL A 144 23.36 9.02 -14.37
C VAL A 144 23.87 8.23 -15.56
N THR A 145 24.94 7.46 -15.34
CA THR A 145 25.49 6.54 -16.34
C THR A 145 25.66 5.15 -15.74
N ALA A 146 25.64 4.11 -16.58
CA ALA A 146 25.93 2.76 -16.16
C ALA A 146 27.26 2.30 -16.77
N LYS A 147 28.16 1.78 -15.93
CA LYS A 147 29.40 1.14 -16.36
C LYS A 147 29.31 -0.35 -16.09
N THR A 148 29.25 -1.14 -17.15
CA THR A 148 29.35 -2.59 -17.08
C THR A 148 30.81 -3.00 -17.17
N THR A 149 31.26 -3.83 -16.25
CA THR A 149 32.61 -4.40 -16.26
C THR A 149 32.55 -5.91 -16.23
N ALA A 150 33.27 -6.57 -17.13
CA ALA A 150 33.45 -8.01 -17.07
C ALA A 150 34.20 -8.38 -15.78
N THR A 151 33.71 -9.38 -15.05
CA THR A 151 34.32 -9.85 -13.80
C THR A 151 34.78 -11.31 -13.91
N GLY A 152 34.94 -11.80 -15.14
CA GLY A 152 35.31 -13.18 -15.45
C GLY A 152 34.48 -13.76 -16.61
N LYS A 153 34.69 -15.04 -16.90
CA LYS A 153 33.99 -15.75 -17.98
C LYS A 153 32.47 -15.71 -17.78
N LYS A 154 31.73 -15.17 -18.77
CA LYS A 154 30.26 -14.99 -18.74
C LYS A 154 29.75 -14.26 -17.49
N ARG A 155 30.52 -13.35 -16.91
CA ARG A 155 30.18 -12.64 -15.68
C ARG A 155 30.41 -11.15 -15.84
N ALA A 156 29.48 -10.35 -15.35
CA ALA A 156 29.59 -8.90 -15.36
C ALA A 156 29.00 -8.28 -14.10
N ALA A 157 29.56 -7.12 -13.74
CA ALA A 157 29.04 -6.25 -12.70
C ALA A 157 28.61 -4.92 -13.32
N VAL A 158 27.59 -4.30 -12.75
CA VAL A 158 27.11 -2.97 -13.16
C VAL A 158 27.34 -1.97 -12.04
N LYS A 159 27.97 -0.85 -12.38
CA LYS A 159 28.08 0.32 -11.50
C LYS A 159 27.26 1.45 -12.08
N TYR A 160 26.26 1.93 -11.35
CA TYR A 160 25.49 3.12 -11.70
C TYR A 160 26.18 4.33 -11.08
N LEU A 161 26.73 5.21 -11.93
CA LEU A 161 27.47 6.39 -11.53
C LEU A 161 26.53 7.60 -11.62
N VAL A 162 26.18 8.17 -10.47
CA VAL A 162 25.35 9.35 -10.34
C VAL A 162 26.24 10.56 -10.03
N LYS A 163 26.17 11.58 -10.88
CA LYS A 163 26.69 12.92 -10.60
C LYS A 163 25.49 13.84 -10.42
N THR A 164 25.22 14.26 -9.19
CA THR A 164 24.03 15.05 -8.89
C THR A 164 24.14 16.49 -9.38
N ASN A 165 25.37 17.02 -9.46
CA ASN A 165 25.63 18.46 -9.61
C ASN A 165 24.95 19.28 -8.50
N GLN A 166 24.83 20.59 -8.68
CA GLN A 166 24.24 21.49 -7.68
C GLN A 166 22.71 21.32 -7.65
N ALA A 167 22.16 21.25 -6.44
CA ALA A 167 20.71 21.22 -6.26
C ALA A 167 20.11 22.62 -6.53
N PHE A 168 18.93 22.64 -7.14
CA PHE A 168 18.18 23.88 -7.33
C PHE A 168 17.51 24.29 -6.03
N THR A 169 17.56 25.58 -5.74
CA THR A 169 16.82 26.19 -4.61
C THR A 169 15.61 26.95 -5.11
N ILE A 170 14.56 27.06 -4.31
CA ILE A 170 13.38 27.84 -4.64
C ILE A 170 13.72 29.31 -4.39
N ALA A 171 13.96 30.10 -5.43
CA ALA A 171 14.25 31.53 -5.28
C ALA A 171 12.99 32.29 -4.88
N THR A 172 11.90 32.08 -5.61
CA THR A 172 10.63 32.75 -5.37
C THR A 172 9.49 31.74 -5.28
N TYR A 173 8.59 31.97 -4.34
CA TYR A 173 7.32 31.28 -4.23
C TYR A 173 6.21 32.32 -4.19
N LYS A 174 5.37 32.34 -5.24
CA LYS A 174 4.25 33.27 -5.38
C LYS A 174 2.95 32.49 -5.54
N THR A 175 1.85 33.16 -5.26
CA THR A 175 0.51 32.61 -5.43
C THR A 175 -0.33 33.43 -6.40
N ASP A 176 -1.19 32.75 -7.13
CA ASP A 176 -2.25 33.28 -7.98
C ASP A 176 -3.51 32.47 -7.69
N ILE A 177 -4.29 32.93 -6.72
CA ILE A 177 -5.50 32.26 -6.22
C ILE A 177 -6.70 33.12 -6.65
N SER A 178 -7.51 32.61 -7.58
CA SER A 178 -8.56 33.40 -8.21
C SER A 178 -9.74 33.73 -7.29
N SER A 179 -10.04 32.87 -6.31
CA SER A 179 -11.11 33.12 -5.33
C SER A 179 -10.57 33.93 -4.14
N PRO A 180 -11.12 35.13 -3.86
CA PRO A 180 -10.78 35.91 -2.66
C PRO A 180 -10.96 35.15 -1.34
N TYR A 181 -11.97 34.26 -1.26
CA TYR A 181 -12.20 33.43 -0.08
C TYR A 181 -11.04 32.45 0.17
N LEU A 182 -10.61 31.73 -0.88
CA LEU A 182 -9.45 30.83 -0.81
C LEU A 182 -8.16 31.58 -0.49
N ASP A 183 -7.94 32.72 -1.14
CA ASP A 183 -6.75 33.54 -0.92
C ASP A 183 -6.63 34.00 0.54
N SER A 184 -7.75 34.44 1.14
CA SER A 184 -7.80 34.82 2.55
C SER A 184 -7.47 33.66 3.49
N ILE A 185 -8.01 32.47 3.23
CA ILE A 185 -7.69 31.25 4.01
C ILE A 185 -6.22 30.87 3.86
N TYR A 186 -5.70 30.92 2.63
CA TYR A 186 -4.31 30.60 2.32
C TYR A 186 -3.36 31.53 3.07
N LYS A 187 -3.54 32.86 2.96
CA LYS A 187 -2.68 33.86 3.61
C LYS A 187 -2.61 33.70 5.13
N LYS A 188 -3.74 33.36 5.77
CA LYS A 188 -3.77 33.06 7.22
C LYS A 188 -2.96 31.82 7.62
N ASN A 189 -2.74 30.90 6.68
CA ASN A 189 -2.08 29.61 6.91
C ASN A 189 -0.74 29.46 6.16
N GLU A 190 -0.26 30.51 5.50
CA GLU A 190 0.92 30.48 4.63
C GLU A 190 2.17 29.99 5.34
N ARG A 191 2.34 30.34 6.63
CA ARG A 191 3.49 29.91 7.45
C ARG A 191 3.63 28.39 7.59
N LYS A 192 2.54 27.65 7.40
CA LYS A 192 2.50 26.17 7.44
C LYS A 192 2.81 25.54 6.07
N SER A 193 3.07 26.33 5.03
CA SER A 193 3.37 25.82 3.70
C SER A 193 4.59 24.89 3.72
N MET A 194 4.52 23.81 2.95
CA MET A 194 5.61 22.86 2.77
C MET A 194 6.61 23.32 1.70
N VAL A 195 6.25 24.35 0.91
CA VAL A 195 7.08 24.93 -0.15
C VAL A 195 7.46 26.35 0.27
N LYS A 196 8.76 26.64 0.37
CA LYS A 196 9.25 27.94 0.82
C LYS A 196 10.41 28.43 -0.03
N SER A 197 10.48 29.75 -0.20
CA SER A 197 11.69 30.40 -0.73
C SER A 197 12.90 30.07 0.15
N GLY A 198 14.03 29.76 -0.48
CA GLY A 198 15.28 29.37 0.14
C GLY A 198 15.48 27.86 0.28
N ASP A 199 14.40 27.07 0.28
CA ASP A 199 14.51 25.61 0.40
C ASP A 199 15.06 24.98 -0.88
N VAL A 200 15.73 23.83 -0.73
CA VAL A 200 16.08 22.98 -1.88
C VAL A 200 14.79 22.46 -2.50
N TYR A 201 14.70 22.54 -3.83
CA TYR A 201 13.57 21.99 -4.57
C TYR A 201 13.40 20.51 -4.26
N ASN A 202 12.18 20.10 -3.91
CA ASN A 202 11.85 18.70 -3.69
C ASN A 202 10.38 18.46 -4.04
N SER A 203 10.11 17.67 -5.08
CA SER A 203 8.75 17.36 -5.55
C SER A 203 7.83 16.82 -4.45
N ASN A 204 8.38 16.10 -3.46
CA ASN A 204 7.60 15.59 -2.31
C ASN A 204 7.04 16.72 -1.44
N ASN A 205 7.71 17.87 -1.36
CA ASN A 205 7.19 19.02 -0.63
C ASN A 205 5.99 19.66 -1.34
N PHE A 206 5.97 19.63 -2.67
CA PHE A 206 4.82 20.09 -3.45
C PHE A 206 3.62 19.17 -3.26
N GLU A 207 3.82 17.84 -3.31
CA GLU A 207 2.76 16.88 -3.03
C GLU A 207 2.17 17.06 -1.62
N LYS A 208 3.04 17.22 -0.60
CA LYS A 208 2.59 17.53 0.77
C LYS A 208 1.86 18.87 0.86
N GLU A 209 2.26 19.86 0.07
CA GLU A 209 1.56 21.14 0.01
C GLU A 209 0.18 21.00 -0.63
N GLU A 210 0.04 20.19 -1.69
CA GLU A 210 -1.24 19.85 -2.30
C GLU A 210 -2.17 19.21 -1.26
N ASP A 211 -1.70 18.18 -0.56
CA ASP A 211 -2.48 17.48 0.46
C ASP A 211 -2.87 18.41 1.61
N ARG A 212 -1.94 19.27 2.05
CA ARG A 212 -2.20 20.29 3.09
C ARG A 212 -3.26 21.28 2.64
N LEU A 213 -3.20 21.78 1.40
CA LEU A 213 -4.16 22.74 0.86
C LEU A 213 -5.53 22.11 0.64
N ILE A 214 -5.59 20.87 0.15
CA ILE A 214 -6.83 20.10 0.05
C ILE A 214 -7.49 19.99 1.43
N ALA A 215 -6.75 19.51 2.43
CA ALA A 215 -7.26 19.41 3.79
C ALA A 215 -7.69 20.76 4.35
N LEU A 216 -6.89 21.83 4.15
CA LEU A 216 -7.20 23.17 4.64
C LEU A 216 -8.52 23.70 4.06
N PHE A 217 -8.68 23.65 2.73
CA PHE A 217 -9.83 24.23 2.05
C PHE A 217 -11.08 23.40 2.27
N ARG A 218 -11.00 22.07 2.17
CA ARG A 218 -12.16 21.19 2.41
C ARG A 218 -12.65 21.29 3.84
N ASN A 219 -11.74 21.38 4.83
CA ASN A 219 -12.10 21.65 6.22
C ASN A 219 -12.53 23.10 6.51
N SER A 220 -12.58 23.96 5.48
CA SER A 220 -13.08 25.34 5.55
C SER A 220 -14.40 25.53 4.78
N GLY A 221 -15.14 24.45 4.49
CA GLY A 221 -16.45 24.51 3.84
C GLY A 221 -16.49 24.16 2.35
N LEU A 222 -15.39 23.68 1.75
CA LEU A 222 -15.24 23.63 0.29
C LEU A 222 -15.22 22.19 -0.25
N ILE A 223 -16.38 21.53 -0.26
CA ILE A 223 -16.50 20.10 -0.62
C ILE A 223 -16.03 19.77 -2.04
N GLN A 224 -16.06 20.73 -2.97
CA GLN A 224 -15.66 20.54 -4.36
C GLN A 224 -14.18 20.83 -4.61
N PHE A 225 -13.42 21.17 -3.56
CA PHE A 225 -11.99 21.39 -3.70
C PHE A 225 -11.26 20.05 -3.76
N THR A 226 -10.49 19.85 -4.83
CA THR A 226 -9.84 18.59 -5.21
C THR A 226 -8.43 18.86 -5.75
N LYS A 227 -7.57 17.83 -5.72
CA LYS A 227 -6.14 17.93 -6.07
C LYS A 227 -5.87 18.56 -7.45
N ASN A 228 -6.67 18.21 -8.46
CA ASN A 228 -6.51 18.69 -9.83
C ASN A 228 -6.76 20.19 -10.03
N ILE A 229 -7.31 20.89 -9.04
CA ILE A 229 -7.45 22.36 -9.07
C ILE A 229 -6.13 23.04 -8.76
N ILE A 230 -5.26 22.42 -7.96
CA ILE A 230 -3.96 22.97 -7.58
C ILE A 230 -2.98 22.78 -8.74
N LYS A 231 -2.27 23.84 -9.12
CA LYS A 231 -1.20 23.77 -10.11
C LYS A 231 0.04 24.49 -9.62
N PHE A 232 1.20 23.91 -9.88
CA PHE A 232 2.49 24.54 -9.66
C PHE A 232 3.18 24.73 -11.00
N ASP A 233 3.40 25.99 -11.38
CA ASP A 233 4.28 26.32 -12.49
C ASP A 233 5.69 26.53 -11.92
N VAL A 234 6.63 25.68 -12.35
CA VAL A 234 8.03 25.72 -11.91
C VAL A 234 8.89 26.14 -13.09
N ASP A 235 9.46 27.34 -12.99
CA ASP A 235 10.41 27.86 -13.97
C ASP A 235 11.84 27.66 -13.49
N THR A 236 12.60 26.84 -14.21
CA THR A 236 14.00 26.50 -13.94
C THR A 236 14.97 27.10 -14.96
N SER A 237 14.50 27.99 -15.84
CA SER A 237 15.30 28.57 -16.92
C SER A 237 16.38 29.55 -16.44
N ASN A 238 16.33 29.96 -15.18
CA ASN A 238 17.32 30.84 -14.57
C ASN A 238 18.70 30.16 -14.46
N ALA A 239 19.75 30.84 -14.93
CA ALA A 239 21.13 30.35 -14.92
C ALA A 239 21.75 30.15 -13.50
N THR A 240 21.03 30.52 -12.45
CA THR A 240 21.50 30.57 -11.06
C THR A 240 21.21 29.30 -10.25
N HIS A 241 20.90 28.16 -10.89
CA HIS A 241 20.46 26.92 -10.21
C HIS A 241 19.33 27.20 -9.20
N SER A 242 18.32 27.92 -9.67
CA SER A 242 17.20 28.36 -8.85
C SER A 242 15.89 28.23 -9.61
N ALA A 243 14.85 27.78 -8.93
CA ALA A 243 13.50 27.67 -9.46
C ALA A 243 12.63 28.84 -8.98
N SER A 244 11.81 29.40 -9.87
CA SER A 244 10.70 30.27 -9.50
C SER A 244 9.40 29.46 -9.54
N VAL A 245 8.65 29.50 -8.45
CA VAL A 245 7.44 28.70 -8.27
C VAL A 245 6.23 29.62 -8.20
N LEU A 246 5.22 29.33 -9.01
CA LEU A 246 3.91 29.97 -8.95
C LEU A 246 2.83 28.92 -8.64
N LEU A 247 2.23 29.01 -7.46
CA LEU A 247 1.03 28.27 -7.10
C LEU A 247 -0.18 28.93 -7.75
N LYS A 248 -0.86 28.22 -8.64
CA LYS A 248 -2.11 28.64 -9.27
C LYS A 248 -3.29 27.84 -8.73
N ILE A 249 -4.34 28.55 -8.31
CA ILE A 249 -5.62 27.97 -7.91
C ILE A 249 -6.71 28.75 -8.64
N PRO A 250 -7.16 28.28 -9.82
CA PRO A 250 -8.22 28.92 -10.58
C PRO A 250 -9.60 28.70 -9.94
N ASN A 251 -10.60 29.43 -10.42
CA ASN A 251 -12.01 29.16 -10.10
C ASN A 251 -12.44 27.78 -10.63
N ARG A 252 -13.49 27.20 -10.01
CA ARG A 252 -14.08 25.92 -10.44
C ARG A 252 -14.65 26.07 -11.84
N ILE A 253 -14.44 25.06 -12.70
CA ILE A 253 -15.10 24.99 -14.00
C ILE A 253 -16.30 24.05 -13.87
N ILE A 254 -17.48 24.54 -14.23
CA ILE A 254 -18.66 23.69 -14.45
C ILE A 254 -19.06 23.76 -15.93
N THR A 255 -19.53 22.65 -16.47
CA THR A 255 -20.09 22.61 -17.83
C THR A 255 -21.60 22.63 -17.71
N ASP A 256 -22.26 23.60 -18.34
CA ASP A 256 -23.72 23.66 -18.37
C ASP A 256 -24.33 22.62 -19.31
N ALA A 257 -25.66 22.49 -19.31
CA ALA A 257 -26.39 21.55 -20.14
C ALA A 257 -26.17 21.78 -21.66
N GLN A 258 -25.65 22.94 -22.05
CA GLN A 258 -25.34 23.31 -23.42
C GLN A 258 -23.87 23.04 -23.79
N GLY A 259 -23.06 22.52 -22.86
CA GLY A 259 -21.64 22.23 -23.09
C GLY A 259 -20.72 23.42 -22.88
N ASN A 260 -21.21 24.56 -22.39
CA ASN A 260 -20.38 25.74 -22.15
C ASN A 260 -19.73 25.68 -20.76
N ASN A 261 -18.45 26.03 -20.70
CA ASN A 261 -17.71 26.12 -19.45
C ASN A 261 -18.02 27.45 -18.75
N LYS A 262 -18.46 27.39 -17.50
CA LYS A 262 -18.62 28.53 -16.59
C LYS A 262 -17.61 28.42 -15.46
N PHE A 263 -17.00 29.55 -15.14
CA PHE A 263 -16.10 29.68 -14.00
C PHE A 263 -16.90 30.13 -12.78
N ILE A 264 -16.88 29.34 -11.73
CA ILE A 264 -17.59 29.58 -10.48
C ILE A 264 -16.57 29.74 -9.35
N GLU A 265 -16.76 30.78 -8.55
CA GLU A 265 -15.97 31.01 -7.36
C GLU A 265 -16.19 29.92 -6.31
N PHE A 266 -15.13 29.56 -5.59
CA PHE A 266 -15.23 28.70 -4.41
C PHE A 266 -15.85 29.44 -3.23
N LEU A 267 -17.07 29.07 -2.87
CA LEU A 267 -17.78 29.59 -1.71
C LEU A 267 -17.97 28.51 -0.64
N PRO A 268 -17.85 28.84 0.65
CA PRO A 268 -18.05 27.86 1.71
C PRO A 268 -19.51 27.45 1.81
N GLN A 269 -19.75 26.15 1.96
CA GLN A 269 -21.09 25.57 1.96
C GLN A 269 -21.46 25.08 3.36
N LYS A 270 -22.64 25.48 3.83
CA LYS A 270 -23.20 25.01 5.10
C LYS A 270 -24.08 23.79 4.89
N ILE A 271 -24.08 22.87 5.85
CA ILE A 271 -25.04 21.77 5.88
C ILE A 271 -26.41 22.34 6.25
N LYS A 272 -27.40 22.20 5.36
CA LYS A 272 -28.78 22.64 5.59
C LYS A 272 -29.61 21.57 6.28
N SER A 273 -29.43 20.32 5.88
CA SER A 273 -30.16 19.18 6.42
C SER A 273 -29.29 17.93 6.42
N VAL A 274 -29.52 17.07 7.42
CA VAL A 274 -28.90 15.75 7.54
C VAL A 274 -30.01 14.72 7.55
N ASN A 275 -29.97 13.81 6.58
CA ASN A 275 -30.92 12.72 6.43
C ASN A 275 -30.20 11.39 6.63
N VAL A 276 -30.81 10.46 7.36
CA VAL A 276 -30.27 9.13 7.63
C VAL A 276 -31.24 8.08 7.14
N ILE A 277 -30.87 7.32 6.12
CA ILE A 277 -31.65 6.19 5.62
C ILE A 277 -31.15 4.94 6.32
N THR A 278 -31.96 4.41 7.25
CA THR A 278 -31.53 3.38 8.22
C THR A 278 -31.53 1.94 7.70
N ASP A 279 -32.19 1.69 6.57
CA ASP A 279 -32.32 0.39 5.90
C ASP A 279 -31.99 0.47 4.42
N TYR A 280 -31.03 1.32 4.05
CA TYR A 280 -30.64 1.54 2.66
C TYR A 280 -30.17 0.25 2.00
N ASN A 281 -30.79 -0.09 0.87
CA ASN A 281 -30.31 -1.05 -0.10
C ASN A 281 -30.43 -0.41 -1.49
N PHE A 282 -29.46 -0.66 -2.36
CA PHE A 282 -29.47 -0.14 -3.73
C PHE A 282 -30.73 -0.57 -4.50
N ASP A 283 -31.24 -1.78 -4.22
CA ASP A 283 -32.47 -2.30 -4.81
C ASP A 283 -33.72 -1.48 -4.45
N PHE A 284 -33.68 -0.73 -3.34
CA PHE A 284 -34.80 0.06 -2.83
C PHE A 284 -34.69 1.55 -3.12
N LYS A 285 -33.71 1.99 -3.93
CA LYS A 285 -33.45 3.42 -4.17
C LYS A 285 -34.66 4.20 -4.72
N ASP A 286 -35.53 3.52 -5.46
CA ASP A 286 -36.73 4.08 -6.09
C ASP A 286 -38.01 3.76 -5.29
N GLU A 287 -37.90 3.07 -4.15
CA GLU A 287 -39.03 2.81 -3.27
C GLU A 287 -39.46 4.06 -2.48
N THR A 288 -40.69 4.03 -1.99
CA THR A 288 -41.21 5.08 -1.12
C THR A 288 -40.74 4.86 0.32
N LEU A 289 -40.27 5.93 0.96
CA LEU A 289 -39.99 5.94 2.39
C LEU A 289 -41.31 5.78 3.16
N LYS A 290 -41.40 4.79 4.05
CA LYS A 290 -42.65 4.42 4.75
C LYS A 290 -42.66 4.81 6.23
N ASP A 291 -41.48 5.03 6.80
CA ASP A 291 -41.32 5.38 8.21
C ASP A 291 -40.32 6.54 8.35
N SER A 292 -40.59 7.42 9.31
CA SER A 292 -39.76 8.59 9.57
C SER A 292 -39.76 8.95 11.05
N ALA A 293 -38.63 9.47 11.52
CA ALA A 293 -38.48 10.04 12.84
C ALA A 293 -37.53 11.23 12.78
N GLN A 294 -37.59 12.11 13.77
CA GLN A 294 -36.67 13.22 13.89
C GLN A 294 -36.07 13.26 15.30
N PHE A 295 -34.77 13.47 15.37
CA PHE A 295 -34.06 13.64 16.64
C PHE A 295 -32.85 14.55 16.44
N ASN A 296 -32.63 15.53 17.32
CA ASN A 296 -31.50 16.49 17.24
C ASN A 296 -31.30 17.14 15.86
N ASN A 297 -32.39 17.58 15.20
CA ASN A 297 -32.37 18.16 13.85
C ASN A 297 -31.85 17.22 12.73
N ILE A 298 -31.73 15.93 13.01
CA ILE A 298 -31.42 14.89 12.02
C ILE A 298 -32.73 14.17 11.68
N ASN A 299 -32.98 14.00 10.38
CA ASN A 299 -34.13 13.27 9.89
C ASN A 299 -33.75 11.82 9.66
N PHE A 300 -34.50 10.89 10.22
CA PHE A 300 -34.31 9.46 10.04
C PHE A 300 -35.44 8.90 9.19
N TYR A 301 -35.08 8.07 8.23
CA TYR A 301 -36.02 7.46 7.29
C TYR A 301 -35.78 5.95 7.16
N ALA A 302 -36.82 5.23 6.76
CA ALA A 302 -36.73 3.83 6.38
C ALA A 302 -37.73 3.49 5.25
N PHE A 303 -37.34 2.57 4.36
CA PHE A 303 -38.23 2.00 3.33
C PHE A 303 -39.23 1.00 3.92
N SER A 304 -38.88 0.38 5.06
CA SER A 304 -39.77 -0.53 5.78
C SER A 304 -40.19 0.02 7.14
N LYS A 305 -39.26 0.06 8.10
CA LYS A 305 -39.50 0.51 9.48
C LYS A 305 -38.16 0.84 10.13
N ILE A 306 -38.14 1.90 10.93
CA ILE A 306 -36.96 2.27 11.72
C ILE A 306 -36.75 1.22 12.82
N LYS A 307 -35.70 0.41 12.67
CA LYS A 307 -35.31 -0.68 13.60
C LYS A 307 -34.29 -0.25 14.66
N TYR A 308 -33.66 0.90 14.45
CA TYR A 308 -32.61 1.45 15.30
C TYR A 308 -33.13 2.73 15.95
N ASN A 309 -32.78 2.96 17.21
CA ASN A 309 -33.23 4.13 17.96
C ASN A 309 -32.49 5.38 17.44
N PRO A 310 -33.23 6.40 16.92
CA PRO A 310 -32.65 7.64 16.42
C PRO A 310 -31.72 8.34 17.42
N LYS A 311 -32.03 8.26 18.73
CA LYS A 311 -31.21 8.87 19.77
C LYS A 311 -29.78 8.30 19.76
N PHE A 312 -29.65 6.97 19.86
CA PHE A 312 -28.33 6.32 19.90
C PHE A 312 -27.59 6.42 18.56
N LEU A 313 -28.30 6.37 17.42
CA LEU A 313 -27.65 6.59 16.12
C LEU A 313 -27.13 8.01 15.97
N SER A 314 -27.85 9.03 16.48
CA SER A 314 -27.42 10.42 16.38
C SER A 314 -26.12 10.71 17.14
N GLU A 315 -25.81 9.94 18.19
CA GLU A 315 -24.55 10.10 18.95
C GLU A 315 -23.32 9.71 18.11
N ALA A 316 -23.48 8.85 17.10
CA ALA A 316 -22.44 8.47 16.15
C ALA A 316 -22.36 9.40 14.91
N ILE A 317 -23.15 10.48 14.86
CA ILE A 317 -23.21 11.40 13.72
C ILE A 317 -22.72 12.77 14.17
N SER A 318 -21.54 13.16 13.67
CA SER A 318 -20.92 14.45 13.97
C SER A 318 -21.26 15.53 12.94
N ILE A 319 -21.68 15.13 11.72
CA ILE A 319 -22.26 16.06 10.74
C ILE A 319 -23.57 16.61 11.30
N ALA A 320 -23.70 17.94 11.39
CA ALA A 320 -24.88 18.60 11.92
C ALA A 320 -25.40 19.71 10.98
N PRO A 321 -26.71 20.00 10.96
CA PRO A 321 -27.22 21.19 10.30
C PRO A 321 -26.61 22.49 10.87
N GLY A 322 -26.38 23.48 10.01
CA GLY A 322 -25.90 24.81 10.37
C GLY A 322 -24.36 24.98 10.36
N ILE A 323 -23.59 23.89 10.44
CA ILE A 323 -22.12 23.94 10.36
C ILE A 323 -21.64 23.99 8.91
N TYR A 324 -20.43 24.51 8.70
CA TYR A 324 -19.77 24.40 7.40
C TYR A 324 -19.30 22.97 7.15
N TYR A 325 -19.33 22.55 5.88
CA TYR A 325 -18.72 21.29 5.47
C TYR A 325 -17.27 21.19 5.95
N ASN A 326 -16.89 20.03 6.46
CA ASN A 326 -15.50 19.71 6.69
C ASN A 326 -15.30 18.18 6.61
N ASP A 327 -14.15 17.75 6.11
CA ASP A 327 -13.82 16.33 5.96
C ASP A 327 -13.71 15.64 7.33
N ILE A 328 -13.30 16.36 8.38
CA ILE A 328 -13.13 15.81 9.73
C ILE A 328 -14.44 15.25 10.28
N GLU A 329 -15.54 16.01 10.24
CA GLU A 329 -16.85 15.55 10.72
C GLU A 329 -17.45 14.47 9.82
N ASN A 330 -17.16 14.51 8.53
CA ASN A 330 -17.52 13.45 7.60
C ASN A 330 -16.83 12.12 7.97
N ASP A 331 -15.52 12.17 8.23
CA ASP A 331 -14.71 11.02 8.58
C ASP A 331 -15.03 10.49 9.99
N ASN A 332 -15.28 11.39 10.95
CA ASN A 332 -15.76 11.05 12.28
C ASN A 332 -17.09 10.31 12.20
N THR A 333 -18.07 10.86 11.49
CA THR A 333 -19.39 10.23 11.30
C THR A 333 -19.27 8.86 10.66
N ARG A 334 -18.50 8.73 9.57
CA ARG A 334 -18.25 7.45 8.91
C ARG A 334 -17.58 6.46 9.86
N THR A 335 -16.58 6.90 10.61
CA THR A 335 -15.81 6.06 11.55
C THR A 335 -16.68 5.58 12.71
N TYR A 336 -17.41 6.48 13.37
CA TYR A 336 -18.27 6.14 14.50
C TYR A 336 -19.39 5.20 14.09
N LEU A 337 -20.08 5.46 12.97
CA LEU A 337 -21.11 4.56 12.44
C LEU A 337 -20.56 3.18 12.04
N ASN A 338 -19.38 3.11 11.43
CA ASN A 338 -18.73 1.82 11.12
C ASN A 338 -18.31 1.08 12.40
N ASN A 339 -17.87 1.79 13.44
CA ASN A 339 -17.50 1.20 14.73
C ASN A 339 -18.68 0.59 15.48
N LEU A 340 -19.92 0.99 15.15
CA LEU A 340 -21.11 0.28 15.62
C LEU A 340 -21.16 -1.17 15.11
N LYS A 341 -20.47 -1.51 14.01
CA LYS A 341 -20.48 -2.85 13.39
C LYS A 341 -21.89 -3.36 13.08
N ASN A 342 -22.79 -2.44 12.73
CA ASN A 342 -24.18 -2.74 12.36
C ASN A 342 -24.46 -2.43 10.89
N PHE A 343 -23.61 -1.64 10.21
CA PHE A 343 -23.89 -1.11 8.88
C PHE A 343 -22.64 -1.08 8.00
N ASN A 344 -22.85 -1.13 6.69
CA ASN A 344 -21.96 -0.48 5.73
C ASN A 344 -22.47 0.95 5.52
N VAL A 345 -21.57 1.94 5.59
CA VAL A 345 -21.92 3.36 5.59
C VAL A 345 -21.49 4.03 4.28
N ALA A 346 -22.42 4.76 3.66
CA ALA A 346 -22.10 5.74 2.62
C ALA A 346 -22.66 7.11 3.03
N ILE A 347 -21.95 8.18 2.66
CA ILE A 347 -22.36 9.56 2.94
C ILE A 347 -22.28 10.30 1.62
N ASN A 348 -23.41 10.85 1.19
CA ASN A 348 -23.53 11.61 -0.04
C ASN A 348 -23.90 13.05 0.30
N TYR A 349 -23.42 13.99 -0.50
CA TYR A 349 -23.79 15.40 -0.39
C TYR A 349 -24.40 15.86 -1.69
N THR A 350 -25.53 16.54 -1.59
CA THR A 350 -26.18 17.21 -2.71
C THR A 350 -26.05 18.71 -2.52
N GLU A 351 -25.48 19.39 -3.52
CA GLU A 351 -25.43 20.86 -3.57
C GLU A 351 -26.83 21.41 -3.88
N ASN A 352 -27.34 22.26 -3.00
CA ASN A 352 -28.60 22.95 -3.17
C ASN A 352 -28.41 24.26 -3.98
N PRO A 353 -29.45 24.76 -4.68
CA PRO A 353 -29.36 26.02 -5.43
C PRO A 353 -28.95 27.25 -4.61
N ASP A 354 -29.13 27.22 -3.28
CA ASP A 354 -28.77 28.28 -2.34
C ASP A 354 -27.34 28.16 -1.77
N ASN A 355 -26.47 27.38 -2.42
CA ASN A 355 -25.08 27.12 -1.99
C ASN A 355 -24.97 26.44 -0.61
N THR A 356 -26.00 25.71 -0.19
CA THR A 356 -25.96 24.83 0.97
C THR A 356 -25.84 23.36 0.55
N LEU A 357 -25.58 22.47 1.50
CA LEU A 357 -25.51 21.03 1.27
C LEU A 357 -26.63 20.29 2.01
N THR A 358 -27.19 19.29 1.35
CA THR A 358 -27.95 18.22 1.99
C THR A 358 -27.04 17.02 2.17
N ALA A 359 -26.86 16.55 3.41
CA ALA A 359 -26.05 15.37 3.71
C ALA A 359 -26.96 14.15 3.88
N ASP A 360 -26.82 13.16 3.00
CA ASP A 360 -27.57 11.91 3.05
C ASP A 360 -26.63 10.78 3.52
N ILE A 361 -26.87 10.31 4.75
CA ILE A 361 -26.16 9.19 5.37
C ILE A 361 -26.96 7.92 5.08
N LEU A 362 -26.38 7.04 4.27
CA LEU A 362 -26.96 5.79 3.82
C LEU A 362 -26.40 4.64 4.65
N LEU A 363 -27.25 4.03 5.48
CA LEU A 363 -26.90 2.91 6.33
C LEU A 363 -27.46 1.63 5.70
N ASN A 364 -26.56 0.77 5.21
CA ASN A 364 -26.92 -0.57 4.76
C ASN A 364 -26.72 -1.57 5.90
N PRO A 365 -27.79 -2.01 6.59
CA PRO A 365 -27.67 -2.83 7.78
C PRO A 365 -27.15 -4.22 7.47
N LEU A 366 -26.25 -4.71 8.33
CA LEU A 366 -25.85 -6.12 8.33
C LEU A 366 -27.05 -7.00 8.71
N LYS A 367 -26.97 -8.29 8.37
CA LYS A 367 -28.01 -9.26 8.74
C LYS A 367 -28.19 -9.28 10.27
N LYS A 368 -29.45 -9.28 10.73
CA LYS A 368 -29.82 -9.29 12.17
C LYS A 368 -29.09 -10.40 12.94
N TYR A 369 -28.94 -11.56 12.32
CA TYR A 369 -28.16 -12.68 12.83
C TYR A 369 -27.03 -12.99 11.86
N SER A 370 -25.80 -13.10 12.38
CA SER A 370 -24.62 -13.43 11.60
C SER A 370 -23.83 -14.57 12.26
N PHE A 371 -23.19 -15.40 11.43
CA PHE A 371 -22.33 -16.49 11.86
C PHE A 371 -20.93 -16.25 11.29
N GLY A 372 -19.90 -16.35 12.13
CA GLY A 372 -18.51 -16.13 11.76
C GLY A 372 -17.67 -17.37 12.06
N VAL A 373 -16.70 -17.64 11.18
CA VAL A 373 -15.67 -18.67 11.36
C VAL A 373 -14.33 -18.02 11.09
N ASP A 374 -13.47 -18.02 12.11
CA ASP A 374 -12.11 -17.48 12.01
C ASP A 374 -11.11 -18.61 12.28
N ALA A 375 -9.99 -18.61 11.55
CA ALA A 375 -8.86 -19.50 11.79
C ALA A 375 -7.56 -18.70 11.72
N GLU A 376 -6.77 -18.77 12.79
CA GLU A 376 -5.51 -18.05 12.93
C GLU A 376 -4.35 -19.03 13.10
N ILE A 377 -3.24 -18.78 12.39
CA ILE A 377 -1.97 -19.47 12.62
C ILE A 377 -1.03 -18.48 13.28
N THR A 378 -0.61 -18.78 14.51
CA THR A 378 0.32 -17.96 15.26
C THR A 378 1.73 -18.53 15.14
N HIS A 379 2.72 -17.67 14.85
CA HIS A 379 4.14 -18.03 14.86
C HIS A 379 4.95 -16.77 15.23
N SER A 380 5.38 -16.66 16.49
CA SER A 380 6.13 -15.49 16.96
C SER A 380 7.17 -15.87 18.02
N ASN A 381 8.11 -14.97 18.29
CA ASN A 381 9.12 -15.17 19.33
C ASN A 381 8.52 -15.08 20.76
N VAL A 382 7.31 -14.55 20.93
CA VAL A 382 6.67 -14.26 22.22
C VAL A 382 5.49 -15.19 22.51
N LYS A 383 4.74 -15.59 21.48
CA LYS A 383 3.66 -16.58 21.55
C LYS A 383 4.09 -17.89 20.89
N PRO A 384 3.86 -19.05 21.55
CA PRO A 384 4.17 -20.35 20.97
C PRO A 384 3.39 -20.59 19.67
N ALA A 385 3.95 -21.39 18.77
CA ALA A 385 3.31 -21.65 17.48
C ALA A 385 2.00 -22.43 17.68
N GLY A 386 0.92 -22.01 17.02
CA GLY A 386 -0.39 -22.63 17.24
C GLY A 386 -1.40 -22.34 16.16
N ILE A 387 -2.48 -23.11 16.15
CA ILE A 387 -3.65 -22.91 15.31
C ILE A 387 -4.85 -22.68 16.22
N THR A 388 -5.55 -21.58 16.02
CA THR A 388 -6.74 -21.21 16.77
C THR A 388 -7.92 -21.08 15.82
N SER A 389 -9.02 -21.76 16.12
CA SER A 389 -10.27 -21.70 15.37
C SER A 389 -11.37 -21.13 16.25
N LYS A 390 -12.13 -20.17 15.74
CA LYS A 390 -13.21 -19.51 16.45
C LYS A 390 -14.50 -19.56 15.64
N LEU A 391 -15.58 -19.99 16.28
CA LEU A 391 -16.95 -19.91 15.78
C LEU A 391 -17.65 -18.79 16.55
N SER A 392 -18.41 -17.95 15.85
CA SER A 392 -19.17 -16.87 16.50
C SER A 392 -20.59 -16.76 15.93
N PHE A 393 -21.53 -16.45 16.80
CA PHE A 393 -22.89 -16.07 16.46
C PHE A 393 -23.16 -14.67 17.02
N THR A 394 -23.60 -13.74 16.18
CA THR A 394 -23.89 -12.37 16.60
C THR A 394 -25.35 -12.01 16.31
N ASN A 395 -26.05 -11.51 17.33
CA ASN A 395 -27.34 -10.82 17.21
C ASN A 395 -27.07 -9.31 17.21
N HIS A 396 -27.13 -8.72 16.01
CA HIS A 396 -26.90 -7.29 15.82
C HIS A 396 -28.08 -6.48 16.33
N ASN A 397 -27.84 -5.33 16.94
CA ASN A 397 -28.89 -4.40 17.39
C ASN A 397 -29.94 -5.05 18.33
N ILE A 398 -29.51 -5.78 19.37
CA ILE A 398 -30.41 -6.57 20.23
C ILE A 398 -31.42 -5.71 21.00
N PHE A 399 -31.03 -4.53 21.49
CA PHE A 399 -31.91 -3.61 22.25
C PHE A 399 -32.35 -2.39 21.44
N LYS A 400 -32.15 -2.40 20.11
CA LYS A 400 -32.44 -1.30 19.17
C LYS A 400 -31.48 -0.10 19.26
N GLY A 401 -30.48 -0.09 20.14
CA GLY A 401 -29.47 0.97 20.23
C GLY A 401 -28.15 0.64 19.52
N ALA A 402 -28.17 -0.23 18.50
CA ALA A 402 -26.98 -0.76 17.82
C ALA A 402 -26.08 -1.65 18.70
N GLU A 403 -26.59 -2.18 19.82
CA GLU A 403 -25.85 -3.10 20.67
C GLU A 403 -25.74 -4.48 20.01
N ASN A 404 -24.54 -5.06 20.03
CA ASN A 404 -24.28 -6.38 19.44
C ASN A 404 -24.04 -7.40 20.55
N LEU A 405 -24.85 -8.45 20.59
CA LEU A 405 -24.63 -9.61 21.45
C LEU A 405 -23.92 -10.70 20.63
N THR A 406 -22.71 -11.06 21.02
CA THR A 406 -21.90 -12.10 20.36
C THR A 406 -21.62 -13.25 21.30
N LEU A 407 -21.99 -14.45 20.87
CA LEU A 407 -21.57 -15.72 21.47
C LEU A 407 -20.41 -16.25 20.65
N SER A 408 -19.30 -16.63 21.28
CA SER A 408 -18.13 -17.19 20.62
C SER A 408 -17.68 -18.47 21.29
N PHE A 409 -17.28 -19.43 20.48
CA PHE A 409 -16.59 -20.65 20.91
C PHE A 409 -15.26 -20.73 20.18
N GLU A 410 -14.17 -20.90 20.90
CA GLU A 410 -12.83 -21.00 20.33
C GLU A 410 -12.11 -22.25 20.82
N GLY A 411 -11.27 -22.80 19.96
CA GLY A 411 -10.39 -23.92 20.26
C GLY A 411 -9.00 -23.66 19.68
N SER A 412 -7.97 -23.89 20.47
CA SER A 412 -6.57 -23.68 20.10
C SER A 412 -5.76 -24.96 20.29
N PHE A 413 -4.88 -25.25 19.34
CA PHE A 413 -3.81 -26.23 19.47
C PHE A 413 -2.47 -25.50 19.44
N ILE A 414 -1.67 -25.65 20.49
CA ILE A 414 -0.47 -24.86 20.72
C ILE A 414 0.73 -25.81 20.89
N ASN A 415 1.88 -25.39 20.39
CA ASN A 415 3.17 -25.99 20.68
C ASN A 415 3.89 -25.15 21.74
N SER A 416 3.77 -25.55 23.00
CA SER A 416 4.27 -24.85 24.18
C SER A 416 5.77 -25.07 24.43
N ALA A 417 6.43 -25.97 23.68
CA ALA A 417 7.81 -26.34 23.90
C ALA A 417 8.80 -25.22 23.53
N LYS A 418 9.63 -24.80 24.49
CA LYS A 418 10.79 -23.92 24.26
C LYS A 418 12.06 -24.68 23.84
N ASP A 419 12.13 -26.01 24.05
CA ASP A 419 13.32 -26.83 23.79
C ASP A 419 13.00 -28.09 22.96
N ALA A 420 13.78 -28.31 21.91
CA ALA A 420 13.57 -29.33 20.87
C ALA A 420 14.18 -30.71 21.18
N SER A 421 14.29 -31.12 22.46
CA SER A 421 15.05 -32.32 22.84
C SER A 421 14.24 -33.48 23.42
N THR A 422 12.91 -33.50 23.28
CA THR A 422 12.08 -34.65 23.67
C THR A 422 11.10 -35.02 22.55
N ASN A 423 11.02 -36.31 22.24
CA ASN A 423 10.07 -36.92 21.28
C ASN A 423 8.61 -36.73 21.74
N SER A 424 8.04 -35.55 21.59
CA SER A 424 6.61 -35.29 21.79
C SER A 424 5.97 -34.69 20.53
N SER A 425 4.66 -34.90 20.38
CA SER A 425 3.85 -34.45 19.25
C SER A 425 4.00 -32.95 18.99
N PHE A 426 3.92 -32.54 17.71
CA PHE A 426 4.09 -31.14 17.28
C PHE A 426 3.15 -30.14 17.99
N PHE A 427 1.97 -30.59 18.43
CA PHE A 427 1.12 -29.85 19.37
C PHE A 427 1.10 -30.62 20.70
N ASP A 428 1.33 -29.92 21.81
CA ASP A 428 1.42 -30.49 23.16
C ASP A 428 0.42 -29.86 24.14
N ALA A 429 -0.24 -28.76 23.75
CA ALA A 429 -1.29 -28.10 24.52
C ALA A 429 -2.54 -27.86 23.66
N TYR A 430 -3.71 -27.94 24.29
CA TYR A 430 -4.98 -27.56 23.71
C TYR A 430 -5.77 -26.69 24.69
N GLU A 431 -6.47 -25.70 24.15
CA GLU A 431 -7.32 -24.80 24.92
C GLU A 431 -8.68 -24.69 24.25
N TYR A 432 -9.73 -24.51 25.03
CA TYR A 432 -11.07 -24.23 24.54
C TYR A 432 -11.72 -23.15 25.42
N GLY A 433 -12.45 -22.25 24.78
CA GLY A 433 -13.06 -21.11 25.42
C GLY A 433 -14.46 -20.86 24.88
N ALA A 434 -15.36 -20.45 25.76
CA ALA A 434 -16.66 -19.90 25.38
C ALA A 434 -16.77 -18.48 25.94
N ASN A 435 -17.22 -17.54 25.13
CA ASN A 435 -17.33 -16.13 25.50
C ASN A 435 -18.70 -15.56 25.10
N ILE A 436 -19.26 -14.76 25.99
CA ILE A 436 -20.46 -13.96 25.74
C ILE A 436 -20.06 -12.50 25.86
N SER A 437 -20.20 -11.74 24.77
CA SER A 437 -19.88 -10.32 24.72
C SER A 437 -21.10 -9.51 24.35
N LEU A 438 -21.40 -8.46 25.12
CA LEU A 438 -22.35 -7.43 24.77
C LEU A 438 -21.58 -6.13 24.49
N THR A 439 -21.56 -5.72 23.23
CA THR A 439 -20.89 -4.49 22.80
C THR A 439 -21.92 -3.37 22.66
N PHE A 440 -21.72 -2.29 23.41
CA PHE A 440 -22.51 -1.07 23.31
C PHE A 440 -21.88 -0.10 22.30
N PRO A 441 -22.69 0.74 21.63
CA PRO A 441 -22.17 1.94 20.97
C PRO A 441 -21.34 2.76 21.97
N ARG A 442 -20.24 3.37 21.51
CA ARG A 442 -19.36 4.23 22.31
C ARG A 442 -19.35 5.64 21.77
#